data_AF-A0A849DM16-F1
#
_entry.id   AF-A0A849DM16-F1
#
_cell.length_a   1.000
_cell.length_b   1.000
_cell.length_c   1.000
_cell.angle_alpha   90.00
_cell.angle_beta   90.00
_cell.angle_gamma   90.00
#
_symmetry.space_group_name_H-M   'P 1'
#
loop_
_entity.id
_entity.type
_entity.pdbx_description
1 polymer ?
#
loop_
_entity_poly.entity_id
_entity_poly.type
_entity_poly.pdbx_seq_one_letter_code
_entity_poly.pdbx_strand_id
1 'polypeptide(L)'
;MGALFTVNPPAEQPAVDLPWIVTIGPLDDEAGWEPVLCGPYERPHAVALARAVVADDEFMAVVEPVQPYTSVDQIRSGIAAAQAAAEAAAER
;
A
#
# COMPACT_ATOMS: atom_id res chain seq x y z
N MET A 1 13.69 12.66 -9.64
CA MET A 1 14.05 11.33 -9.08
C MET A 1 12.99 11.00 -8.05
N GLY A 2 12.19 9.95 -8.28
CA GLY A 2 11.04 9.60 -7.43
C GLY A 2 11.40 8.90 -6.12
N ALA A 3 10.38 8.53 -5.35
CA ALA A 3 10.52 7.87 -4.05
C ALA A 3 9.81 6.50 -4.03
N LEU A 4 10.48 5.48 -3.48
CA LEU A 4 9.92 4.15 -3.29
C LEU A 4 9.89 3.79 -1.81
N PHE A 5 8.69 3.53 -1.29
CA PHE A 5 8.47 3.03 0.06
C PHE A 5 8.02 1.58 -0.02
N THR A 6 8.71 0.69 0.68
CA THR A 6 8.34 -0.72 0.76
C THR A 6 8.12 -1.10 2.22
N VAL A 7 6.96 -1.65 2.54
CA VAL A 7 6.77 -2.29 3.83
C VAL A 7 7.67 -3.53 3.87
N ASN A 8 8.52 -3.63 4.89
CA ASN A 8 9.43 -4.76 5.06
C ASN A 8 9.03 -5.57 6.31
N PRO A 9 8.04 -6.47 6.19
CA PRO A 9 7.71 -7.37 7.29
C PRO A 9 8.92 -8.29 7.54
N PRO A 10 9.23 -8.62 8.81
CA PRO A 10 10.21 -9.65 9.14
C PRO A 10 9.96 -10.93 8.33
N ALA A 11 11.03 -11.57 7.84
CA ALA A 11 10.95 -12.66 6.87
C ALA A 11 10.14 -13.89 7.32
N GLU A 12 9.91 -14.04 8.63
CA GLU A 12 9.14 -15.13 9.23
C GLU A 12 7.64 -14.79 9.44
N GLN A 13 7.19 -13.60 9.02
CA GLN A 13 5.81 -13.20 9.18
C GLN A 13 4.93 -13.69 8.01
N PRO A 14 3.69 -14.14 8.29
CA PRO A 14 2.72 -14.55 7.26
C PRO A 14 2.44 -13.48 6.19
N ALA A 15 2.75 -12.22 6.49
CA ALA A 15 2.60 -11.09 5.58
C ALA A 15 3.47 -11.18 4.31
N VAL A 16 4.53 -12.00 4.31
CA VAL A 16 5.39 -12.20 3.12
C VAL A 16 4.65 -12.94 2.00
N ASP A 17 3.78 -13.89 2.37
CA ASP A 17 3.03 -14.73 1.42
C ASP A 17 1.68 -14.12 1.01
N LEU A 18 1.33 -12.96 1.57
CA LEU A 18 0.14 -12.21 1.13
C LEU A 18 0.35 -11.65 -0.28
N PRO A 19 -0.73 -11.42 -1.05
CA PRO A 19 -0.64 -10.60 -2.27
C PRO A 19 -0.20 -9.18 -1.95
N TRP A 20 0.51 -8.54 -2.87
CA TRP A 20 1.03 -7.17 -2.71
C TRP A 20 0.38 -6.22 -3.70
N ILE A 21 0.17 -4.98 -3.26
CA ILE A 21 -0.28 -3.87 -4.10
C ILE A 21 0.81 -2.81 -4.24
N VAL A 22 0.70 -1.99 -5.28
CA VAL A 22 1.52 -0.79 -5.46
C VAL A 22 0.58 0.40 -5.61
N THR A 23 0.71 1.39 -4.74
CA THR A 23 0.03 2.68 -4.87
C THR A 23 1.02 3.70 -5.43
N ILE A 24 0.73 4.26 -6.59
CA ILE A 24 1.59 5.23 -7.28
C ILE A 24 0.87 6.58 -7.27
N GLY A 25 1.48 7.56 -6.62
CA GLY A 25 0.97 8.92 -6.52
C GLY A 25 2.00 9.96 -6.96
N PRO A 26 1.62 11.24 -6.97
CA PRO A 26 2.61 12.28 -7.16
C PRO A 26 3.60 12.33 -6.00
N LEU A 27 4.82 12.77 -6.28
CA LEU A 27 5.79 13.07 -5.22
C LEU A 27 5.42 14.37 -4.47
N ASP A 28 4.72 15.28 -5.15
CA ASP A 28 4.24 16.54 -4.61
C ASP A 28 2.70 16.52 -4.50
N ASP A 29 2.19 16.78 -3.31
CA ASP A 29 0.76 16.81 -3.01
C ASP A 29 0.00 17.89 -3.82
N GLU A 30 0.69 18.88 -4.41
CA GLU A 30 0.10 19.91 -5.27
C GLU A 30 -0.22 19.43 -6.70
N ALA A 31 0.26 18.25 -7.11
CA ALA A 31 0.11 17.75 -8.49
C ALA A 31 -1.35 17.44 -8.88
N GLY A 32 -2.27 17.39 -7.91
CA GLY A 32 -3.72 17.44 -8.15
C GLY A 32 -4.34 16.21 -8.82
N TRP A 33 -3.67 15.06 -8.79
CA TRP A 33 -4.19 13.80 -9.35
C TRP A 33 -4.23 12.67 -8.31
N GLU A 34 -5.22 11.79 -8.47
CA GLU A 34 -5.51 10.70 -7.55
C GLU A 34 -4.54 9.52 -7.74
N PRO A 35 -3.97 8.95 -6.66
CA PRO A 35 -3.07 7.81 -6.76
C PRO A 35 -3.67 6.61 -7.51
N VAL A 36 -2.85 5.95 -8.32
CA VAL A 36 -3.20 4.73 -9.06
C VAL A 36 -2.82 3.50 -8.23
N LEU A 37 -3.77 2.60 -8.01
CA LEU A 37 -3.56 1.33 -7.31
C LEU A 37 -3.41 0.17 -8.30
N CYS A 38 -2.32 -0.57 -8.18
CA CYS A 38 -1.94 -1.67 -9.05
C CYS A 38 -1.81 -3.00 -8.27
N GLY A 39 -2.14 -4.12 -8.89
CA GLY A 39 -1.98 -5.47 -8.33
C GLY A 39 -3.25 -6.32 -8.39
N PRO A 40 -3.28 -7.48 -7.70
CA PRO A 40 -2.24 -8.00 -6.80
C PRO A 40 -1.02 -8.61 -7.50
N TYR A 41 0.12 -8.60 -6.82
CA TYR A 41 1.40 -9.17 -7.27
C TYR A 41 2.07 -10.03 -6.19
N GLU A 42 3.06 -10.83 -6.59
CA GLU A 42 4.08 -11.31 -5.65
C GLU A 42 5.00 -10.16 -5.24
N ARG A 43 5.51 -10.16 -4.00
CA ARG A 43 6.41 -9.13 -3.47
C ARG A 43 7.56 -8.74 -4.42
N PRO A 44 8.41 -9.67 -4.91
CA PRO A 44 9.54 -9.30 -5.75
C PRO A 44 9.09 -8.60 -7.05
N HIS A 45 7.93 -8.98 -7.59
CA HIS A 45 7.37 -8.35 -8.78
C HIS A 45 6.85 -6.94 -8.47
N ALA A 46 6.10 -6.76 -7.37
CA ALA A 46 5.61 -5.45 -6.94
C ALA A 46 6.75 -4.44 -6.78
N VAL A 47 7.83 -4.84 -6.11
CA VAL A 47 9.03 -3.99 -5.89
C VAL A 47 9.74 -3.66 -7.20
N ALA A 48 9.84 -4.62 -8.13
CA ALA A 48 10.48 -4.39 -9.42
C ALA A 48 9.70 -3.38 -10.28
N LEU A 49 8.38 -3.52 -10.36
CA LEU A 49 7.50 -2.59 -11.10
C LEU A 49 7.55 -1.19 -10.50
N ALA A 50 7.36 -1.07 -9.18
CA ALA A 50 7.38 0.21 -8.49
C ALA A 50 8.71 0.95 -8.69
N ARG A 51 9.84 0.22 -8.60
CA ARG A 51 11.18 0.77 -8.86
C ARG A 51 11.33 1.26 -10.29
N ALA A 52 10.82 0.52 -11.28
CA ALA A 52 10.89 0.93 -12.68
C ALA A 52 10.11 2.21 -12.93
N VAL A 53 8.92 2.35 -12.33
CA VAL A 53 8.06 3.54 -12.49
C VAL A 53 8.69 4.79 -11.89
N VAL A 54 9.25 4.71 -10.68
CA VAL A 54 9.81 5.90 -10.01
C VAL A 54 11.23 6.27 -10.46
N ALA A 55 11.85 5.46 -11.33
CA ALA A 55 13.23 5.67 -11.78
C ALA A 55 13.35 6.92 -12.66
N ASP A 56 12.41 7.13 -13.57
CA ASP A 56 12.48 8.17 -14.59
C ASP A 56 11.55 9.37 -14.29
N ASP A 57 10.60 9.20 -13.39
CA ASP A 57 9.56 10.18 -13.10
C ASP A 57 9.58 10.69 -11.65
N GLU A 58 8.97 11.84 -11.41
CA GLU A 58 8.79 12.44 -10.07
C GLU A 58 7.53 11.88 -9.37
N PHE A 59 7.49 10.56 -9.27
CA PHE A 59 6.40 9.84 -8.62
C PHE A 59 6.84 9.27 -7.27
N MET A 60 5.85 9.03 -6.42
CA MET A 60 5.99 8.24 -5.21
C MET A 60 5.29 6.90 -5.44
N ALA A 61 5.93 5.80 -5.03
CA ALA A 61 5.31 4.48 -5.00
C ALA A 61 5.38 3.87 -3.60
N VAL A 62 4.26 3.35 -3.12
CA VAL A 62 4.14 2.59 -1.87
C VAL A 62 3.82 1.14 -2.21
N VAL A 63 4.65 0.21 -1.74
CA VAL A 63 4.53 -1.23 -1.96
C VAL A 63 4.26 -1.92 -0.63
N GLU A 64 3.08 -2.54 -0.51
CA GLU A 64 2.61 -3.13 0.74
C GLU A 64 1.80 -4.41 0.53
N PRO A 65 1.81 -5.34 1.50
CA PRO A 65 0.96 -6.53 1.46
C PRO A 65 -0.50 -6.13 1.70
N VAL A 66 -1.42 -6.80 1.00
CA VAL A 66 -2.86 -6.62 1.19
C VAL A 66 -3.48 -7.89 1.77
N GLN A 67 -4.31 -7.74 2.80
CA GLN A 67 -5.06 -8.86 3.39
C GLN A 67 -6.26 -9.20 2.50
N PRO A 68 -6.35 -10.40 1.91
CA PRO A 68 -7.53 -10.80 1.16
C PRO A 68 -8.64 -11.19 2.14
N TYR A 69 -9.65 -10.34 2.29
CA TYR A 69 -10.87 -10.72 2.99
C TYR A 69 -11.72 -11.65 2.13
N THR A 70 -12.15 -12.77 2.70
CA THR A 70 -12.91 -13.81 2.02
C THR A 70 -14.38 -13.81 2.40
N SER A 71 -14.81 -12.90 3.29
CA SER A 71 -16.21 -12.74 3.68
C SER A 71 -16.60 -11.29 3.94
N VAL A 72 -17.89 -10.99 3.82
CA VAL A 72 -18.45 -9.67 4.11
C VAL A 72 -18.24 -9.28 5.57
N ASP A 73 -18.33 -10.22 6.50
CA ASP A 73 -18.14 -9.95 7.92
C ASP A 73 -16.70 -9.54 8.25
N GLN A 74 -15.71 -10.15 7.59
CA GLN A 74 -14.31 -9.73 7.71
C GLN A 74 -14.12 -8.28 7.23
N ILE A 75 -14.72 -7.92 6.09
CA ILE A 75 -14.66 -6.56 5.55
C ILE A 75 -15.30 -5.57 6.53
N ARG A 76 -16.50 -5.87 7.03
CA ARG A 76 -17.21 -5.02 7.99
C ARG A 76 -16.43 -4.84 9.29
N SER A 77 -15.80 -5.91 9.78
CA SER A 77 -14.93 -5.84 10.96
C SER A 77 -13.71 -4.95 10.71
N GLY A 78 -13.10 -5.03 9.52
CA GLY A 78 -11.98 -4.17 9.14
C GLY A 78 -12.37 -2.69 9.10
N ILE A 79 -13.54 -2.37 8.54
CA ILE A 79 -14.09 -1.00 8.53
C ILE A 79 -14.28 -0.48 9.96
N ALA A 80 -14.91 -1.26 10.83
CA ALA A 80 -15.14 -0.86 12.22
C ALA A 80 -13.82 -0.61 12.96
N ALA A 81 -12.80 -1.44 12.75
CA ALA A 81 -11.47 -1.26 13.33
C ALA A 81 -10.80 0.04 12.83
N ALA A 82 -10.90 0.33 11.53
CA ALA A 82 -10.35 1.56 10.95
C ALA A 82 -11.04 2.82 11.49
N GLN A 83 -12.37 2.79 11.64
CA GLN A 83 -13.14 3.90 12.23
C GLN A 83 -12.71 4.16 13.68
N ALA A 84 -12.63 3.11 14.51
CA ALA A 84 -12.19 3.23 15.90
C ALA A 84 -10.75 3.76 16.02
N ALA A 85 -9.84 3.36 15.11
CA ALA A 85 -8.47 3.87 15.10
C ALA A 85 -8.40 5.35 14.74
N ALA A 86 -9.24 5.82 13.80
CA ALA A 86 -9.33 7.22 13.42
C ALA A 86 -9.88 8.08 14.57
N GLU A 87 -10.93 7.62 15.25
CA GLU A 87 -11.48 8.29 16.44
C GLU A 87 -10.42 8.43 17.54
N ALA A 88 -9.72 7.34 17.88
CA ALA A 88 -8.66 7.36 18.88
C ALA A 88 -7.45 8.23 18.49
N ALA A 89 -7.22 8.47 17.19
CA ALA A 89 -6.19 9.39 16.72
C ALA A 89 -6.60 10.86 16.86
N ALA A 90 -7.89 11.17 16.69
CA ALA A 90 -8.43 12.52 16.84
C ALA A 90 -8.54 12.99 18.30
N GLU A 91 -8.56 12.06 19.25
CA GLU A 91 -8.58 12.34 20.70
C GLU A 91 -7.19 12.58 21.30
N ARG A 92 -6.10 12.42 20.53
CA ARG A 92 -4.72 12.71 20.96
C ARG A 92 -4.28 14.11 20.56
#